data_AF-A0A918C9X7-F1
#
_entry.id   AF-A0A918C9X7-F1
#
_cell.length_a   1.000
_cell.length_b   1.000
_cell.length_c   1.000
_cell.angle_alpha   90.00
_cell.angle_beta   90.00
_cell.angle_gamma   90.00
#
_symmetry.space_group_name_H-M   'P 1'
#
loop_
_entity.id
_entity.type
_entity.pdbx_description
1 polymer ?
#
loop_
_entity_poly.entity_id
_entity_poly.type
_entity_poly.pdbx_seq_one_letter_code
_entity_poly.pdbx_strand_id
1 'polypeptide(L)'
;MVMPARVIYGNAGNRPLEQLLLDAANYQQDLLRPAQERLFLPGEYVFGYRLPTWQRPAVWRAAQQIRLIESCFLGFDIGRFLVTESHTLALDGLLLDGQQRLLAIRSYLQGEITVFGARFQELTERDRRRFLDTLLPTARLNADQLSEAVLIDLYVRLNYGGTAHTAAQHPFMVAKLIGDNET
;
A
#
# COMPACT_ATOMS: atom_id res chain seq x y z
N MET A 1 19.77 -29.49 -5.20
CA MET A 1 18.63 -28.60 -5.44
C MET A 1 18.90 -27.29 -4.72
N VAL A 2 19.05 -26.19 -5.44
CA VAL A 2 19.32 -24.87 -4.84
C VAL A 2 17.98 -24.16 -4.68
N MET A 3 17.63 -23.78 -3.45
CA MET A 3 16.44 -22.97 -3.21
C MET A 3 16.70 -21.54 -3.70
N PRO A 4 15.72 -20.87 -4.33
CA PRO A 4 15.90 -19.51 -4.80
C PRO A 4 16.11 -18.56 -3.62
N ALA A 5 16.85 -17.48 -3.88
CA ALA A 5 16.99 -16.37 -2.97
C ALA A 5 15.59 -15.80 -2.63
N ARG A 6 15.40 -15.29 -1.41
CA ARG A 6 14.18 -14.50 -1.11
C ARG A 6 14.14 -13.31 -2.09
N VAL A 7 12.96 -12.75 -2.34
CA VAL A 7 12.85 -11.56 -3.20
C VAL A 7 12.56 -10.32 -2.34
N ILE A 8 11.83 -10.51 -1.25
CA ILE A 8 11.55 -9.46 -0.28
C ILE A 8 12.66 -9.47 0.78
N TYR A 9 13.57 -8.52 0.65
CA TYR A 9 14.56 -8.14 1.66
C TYR A 9 14.35 -6.68 2.02
N GLY A 10 14.24 -6.37 3.31
CA GLY A 10 14.16 -4.99 3.77
C GLY A 10 13.88 -4.88 5.26
N ASN A 11 14.05 -3.67 5.79
CA ASN A 11 13.70 -3.35 7.15
C ASN A 11 12.17 -3.36 7.29
N ALA A 12 11.66 -4.18 8.21
CA ALA A 12 10.30 -4.05 8.71
C ALA A 12 10.27 -2.91 9.72
N GLY A 13 9.49 -1.88 9.43
CA GLY A 13 9.26 -0.77 10.36
C GLY A 13 7.80 -0.73 10.76
N ASN A 14 7.53 -0.54 12.05
CA ASN A 14 6.21 -0.16 12.52
C ASN A 14 6.19 1.36 12.64
N ARG A 15 5.27 2.01 11.94
CA ARG A 15 4.99 3.44 12.15
C ARG A 15 3.55 3.64 12.58
N PRO A 16 3.25 4.57 13.51
CA PRO A 16 1.89 5.01 13.77
C PRO A 16 1.26 5.61 12.52
N LEU A 17 -0.06 5.50 12.40
CA LEU A 17 -0.84 6.14 11.33
C LEU A 17 -0.61 7.67 11.31
N GLU A 18 -0.46 8.31 12.47
CA GLU A 18 -0.14 9.74 12.55
C GLU A 18 1.12 10.11 11.74
N GLN A 19 2.20 9.36 11.91
CA GLN A 19 3.45 9.64 11.18
C GLN A 19 3.24 9.49 9.68
N LEU A 20 2.45 8.50 9.25
CA LEU A 20 2.10 8.33 7.84
C LEU A 20 1.32 9.54 7.28
N LEU A 21 0.44 10.15 8.08
CA LEU A 21 -0.31 11.36 7.68
C LEU A 21 0.61 12.58 7.55
N LEU A 22 1.54 12.75 8.48
CA LEU A 22 2.55 13.81 8.43
C LEU A 22 3.43 13.68 7.19
N ASP A 23 3.87 12.47 6.87
CA ASP A 23 4.65 12.18 5.66
C ASP A 23 3.84 12.54 4.39
N ALA A 24 2.56 12.18 4.36
CA ALA A 24 1.66 12.40 3.23
C ALA A 24 1.30 13.87 2.99
N ALA A 25 1.24 14.70 4.03
CA ALA A 25 0.92 16.13 3.92
C ALA A 25 1.93 16.88 3.02
N ASN A 26 3.16 16.38 2.91
CA ASN A 26 4.20 16.93 2.04
C ASN A 26 3.85 16.82 0.54
N TYR A 27 2.99 15.88 0.15
CA TYR A 27 2.58 15.69 -1.25
C TYR A 27 1.83 16.90 -1.82
N GLN A 28 0.87 17.45 -1.06
CA GLN A 28 0.09 18.62 -1.50
C GLN A 28 0.98 19.84 -1.72
N GLN A 29 2.01 19.99 -0.89
CA GLN A 29 3.01 21.06 -1.03
C GLN A 29 3.94 20.83 -2.23
N ASP A 30 4.28 19.58 -2.55
CA ASP A 30 5.13 19.25 -3.69
C ASP A 30 4.45 19.48 -5.04
N LEU A 31 3.13 19.24 -5.15
CA LEU A 31 2.39 19.51 -6.38
C LEU A 31 2.40 20.98 -6.81
N LEU A 32 2.57 21.90 -5.86
CA LEU A 32 2.70 23.33 -6.10
C LEU A 32 4.08 23.72 -6.66
N ARG A 33 5.06 22.81 -6.63
CA ARG A 33 6.42 23.07 -7.14
C ARG A 33 6.50 22.95 -8.66
N PRO A 34 7.48 23.62 -9.30
CA PRO A 34 7.81 23.41 -10.71
C PRO A 34 8.08 21.94 -11.03
N ALA A 35 7.72 21.49 -12.24
CA ALA A 35 7.75 20.07 -12.61
C ALA A 35 9.13 19.40 -12.42
N GLN A 36 10.22 20.14 -12.65
CA GLN A 36 11.60 19.69 -12.48
C GLN A 36 12.03 19.48 -11.01
N GLU A 37 11.26 20.02 -10.07
CA GLU A 37 11.54 19.98 -8.63
C GLU A 37 10.56 19.07 -7.87
N ARG A 38 9.61 18.46 -8.59
CA ARG A 38 8.65 17.55 -7.99
C ARG A 38 9.34 16.28 -7.55
N LEU A 39 9.12 15.93 -6.29
CA LEU A 39 9.54 14.68 -5.69
C LEU A 39 8.52 13.57 -5.93
N PHE A 40 7.41 13.85 -6.62
CA PHE A 40 6.40 12.86 -6.98
C PHE A 40 6.07 12.89 -8.47
N LEU A 41 5.80 11.71 -9.02
CA LEU A 41 5.30 11.55 -10.39
C LEU A 41 3.78 11.76 -10.44
N PRO A 42 3.21 12.13 -11.60
CA PRO A 42 1.77 12.10 -11.80
C PRO A 42 1.21 10.69 -11.55
N GLY A 43 0.04 10.61 -10.93
CA GLY A 43 -0.64 9.33 -10.65
C GLY A 43 -1.56 9.42 -9.45
N GLU A 44 -2.18 8.29 -9.12
CA GLU A 44 -2.96 8.17 -7.88
C GLU A 44 -2.06 7.88 -6.69
N TYR A 45 -2.38 8.50 -5.56
CA TYR A 45 -1.66 8.35 -4.31
C TYR A 45 -2.59 8.04 -3.15
N VAL A 46 -2.09 7.26 -2.20
CA VAL A 46 -2.71 7.06 -0.90
C VAL A 46 -1.65 7.20 0.19
N PHE A 47 -1.85 8.20 1.05
CA PHE A 47 -0.90 8.55 2.12
C PHE A 47 0.57 8.66 1.67
N GLY A 48 0.81 9.31 0.54
CA GLY A 48 2.16 9.52 0.01
C GLY A 48 2.74 8.35 -0.79
N TYR A 49 2.10 7.17 -0.78
CA TYR A 49 2.49 6.08 -1.69
C TYR A 49 1.78 6.18 -3.03
N ARG A 50 2.52 5.94 -4.10
CA ARG A 50 1.97 5.88 -5.46
C ARG A 50 1.29 4.53 -5.66
N LEU A 51 0.09 4.55 -6.22
CA LEU A 51 -0.60 3.35 -6.69
C LEU A 51 -0.10 3.02 -8.11
N PRO A 52 0.49 1.83 -8.33
CA PRO A 52 0.84 1.42 -9.69
C PRO A 52 -0.42 1.30 -10.56
N THR A 53 -0.33 1.74 -11.82
CA THR A 53 -1.45 1.78 -12.77
C THR A 53 -1.98 0.40 -13.15
N TRP A 54 -1.18 -0.64 -12.98
CA TRP A 54 -1.52 -2.04 -13.24
C TRP A 54 -2.21 -2.75 -12.05
N GLN A 55 -2.38 -2.08 -10.91
CA GLN A 55 -3.16 -2.64 -9.80
C GLN A 55 -4.66 -2.62 -10.08
N ARG A 56 -5.39 -3.52 -9.41
CA ARG A 56 -6.85 -3.48 -9.43
C ARG A 56 -7.39 -2.17 -8.82
N PRO A 57 -8.58 -1.71 -9.22
CA PRO A 57 -9.24 -0.57 -8.58
C PRO A 57 -9.62 -0.87 -7.12
N ALA A 58 -10.12 0.15 -6.42
CA ALA A 58 -10.77 -0.02 -5.12
C ALA A 58 -12.01 -0.92 -5.28
N VAL A 59 -12.02 -2.08 -4.59
CA VAL A 59 -13.10 -3.09 -4.71
C VAL A 59 -13.74 -3.44 -3.37
N TRP A 60 -13.16 -3.00 -2.25
CA TRP A 60 -13.77 -3.21 -0.94
C TRP A 60 -15.05 -2.41 -0.77
N ARG A 61 -16.14 -3.12 -0.45
CA ARG A 61 -17.42 -2.50 -0.06
C ARG A 61 -17.31 -1.88 1.33
N ALA A 62 -18.22 -0.96 1.66
CA ALA A 62 -18.27 -0.30 2.97
C ALA A 62 -18.18 -1.28 4.16
N ALA A 63 -18.86 -2.42 4.10
CA ALA A 63 -18.80 -3.44 5.16
C ALA A 63 -17.40 -4.03 5.39
N GLN A 64 -16.56 -4.15 4.35
CA GLN A 64 -15.17 -4.60 4.50
C GLN A 64 -14.30 -3.49 5.09
N GLN A 65 -14.51 -2.25 4.65
CA GLN A 65 -13.81 -1.08 5.18
C GLN A 65 -14.12 -0.89 6.67
N ILE A 66 -15.40 -0.93 7.06
CA ILE A 66 -15.83 -0.82 8.46
C ILE A 66 -15.14 -1.86 9.34
N ARG A 67 -15.13 -3.15 8.92
CA ARG A 67 -14.46 -4.21 9.67
C ARG A 67 -12.96 -3.96 9.89
N LEU A 68 -12.29 -3.37 8.92
CA LEU A 68 -10.90 -2.96 9.09
C LEU A 68 -10.76 -1.88 10.17
N ILE A 69 -11.60 -0.84 10.13
CA ILE A 69 -11.54 0.26 11.11
C ILE A 69 -11.89 -0.24 12.51
N GLU A 70 -12.87 -1.14 12.63
CA GLU A 70 -13.16 -1.85 13.88
C GLU A 70 -11.91 -2.56 14.41
N SER A 71 -11.17 -3.26 13.53
CA SER A 71 -9.92 -3.93 13.89
C SER A 71 -8.87 -2.95 14.43
N CYS A 72 -8.74 -1.76 13.84
CA CYS A 72 -7.84 -0.71 14.34
C CYS A 72 -8.21 -0.30 15.78
N PHE A 73 -9.49 -0.02 16.05
CA PHE A 73 -9.95 0.38 17.38
C PHE A 73 -9.82 -0.72 18.44
N LEU A 74 -9.98 -1.97 18.01
CA LEU A 74 -9.86 -3.15 18.87
C LEU A 74 -8.40 -3.60 19.08
N GLY A 75 -7.44 -2.98 18.40
CA GLY A 75 -6.02 -3.32 18.51
C GLY A 75 -5.63 -4.62 17.83
N PHE A 76 -6.42 -5.08 16.85
CA PHE A 76 -6.09 -6.25 16.05
C PHE A 76 -5.06 -5.91 14.97
N ASP A 77 -4.28 -6.92 14.58
CA ASP A 77 -3.38 -6.80 13.44
C ASP A 77 -4.19 -6.59 12.15
N ILE A 78 -3.86 -5.53 11.41
CA ILE A 78 -4.47 -5.21 10.11
C ILE A 78 -3.59 -5.66 8.94
N GLY A 79 -2.52 -6.40 9.23
CA GLY A 79 -1.54 -6.94 8.29
C GLY A 79 -0.50 -5.91 7.86
N ARG A 80 0.54 -6.40 7.18
CA ARG A 80 1.62 -5.56 6.66
C ARG A 80 1.25 -4.82 5.37
N PHE A 81 1.92 -3.70 5.12
CA PHE A 81 1.99 -3.01 3.84
C PHE A 81 3.32 -3.34 3.18
N LEU A 82 3.32 -3.50 1.86
CA LEU A 82 4.56 -3.66 1.10
C LEU A 82 4.72 -2.47 0.17
N VAL A 83 5.84 -1.78 0.28
CA VAL A 83 6.18 -0.64 -0.57
C VAL A 83 7.55 -0.83 -1.19
N THR A 84 7.77 -0.28 -2.38
CA THR A 84 9.11 -0.25 -2.98
C THR A 84 9.93 0.92 -2.45
N GLU A 85 11.25 0.74 -2.47
CA GLU A 85 12.25 1.77 -2.23
C GLU A 85 13.26 1.72 -3.37
N SER A 86 13.53 2.86 -4.02
CA SER A 86 14.48 2.95 -5.12
C SER A 86 15.12 4.32 -5.22
N HIS A 87 16.33 4.37 -5.77
CA HIS A 87 16.97 5.60 -6.22
C HIS A 87 16.31 6.20 -7.46
N THR A 88 15.47 5.42 -8.17
CA THR A 88 14.70 5.92 -9.31
C THR A 88 13.29 6.28 -8.90
N LEU A 89 12.86 7.51 -9.21
CA LEU A 89 11.53 7.99 -8.83
C LEU A 89 10.38 7.14 -9.43
N ALA A 90 10.63 6.52 -10.58
CA ALA A 90 9.69 5.64 -11.29
C ALA A 90 9.38 4.34 -10.54
N LEU A 91 10.28 3.87 -9.67
CA LEU A 91 10.10 2.66 -8.87
C LEU A 91 10.06 2.94 -7.37
N ASP A 92 10.32 4.16 -6.92
CA ASP A 92 10.25 4.52 -5.51
C ASP A 92 8.81 4.74 -5.03
N GLY A 93 8.51 4.27 -3.82
CA GLY A 93 7.25 4.53 -3.12
C GLY A 93 6.00 3.88 -3.73
N LEU A 94 6.14 2.82 -4.54
CA LEU A 94 5.00 2.06 -5.07
C LEU A 94 4.40 1.18 -3.97
N LEU A 95 3.09 1.32 -3.72
CA LEU A 95 2.37 0.45 -2.79
C LEU A 95 2.03 -0.87 -3.47
N LEU A 96 2.73 -1.96 -3.15
CA LEU A 96 2.50 -3.30 -3.73
C LEU A 96 1.43 -4.11 -2.97
N ASP A 97 1.21 -3.87 -1.69
CA ASP A 97 0.15 -4.53 -0.91
C ASP A 97 -0.41 -3.57 0.14
N GLY A 98 -1.72 -3.66 0.37
CA GLY A 98 -2.46 -2.89 1.36
C GLY A 98 -3.28 -1.73 0.82
N GLN A 99 -3.40 -1.58 -0.50
CA GLN A 99 -4.23 -0.56 -1.17
C GLN A 99 -5.63 -0.44 -0.54
N GLN A 100 -6.38 -1.54 -0.48
CA GLN A 100 -7.77 -1.52 0.03
C GLN A 100 -7.84 -1.10 1.51
N ARG A 101 -6.80 -1.45 2.29
CA ARG A 101 -6.69 -1.13 3.71
C ARG A 101 -6.40 0.36 3.92
N LEU A 102 -5.43 0.91 3.19
CA LEU A 102 -5.16 2.36 3.25
C LEU A 102 -6.35 3.18 2.74
N LEU A 103 -7.04 2.71 1.70
CA LEU A 103 -8.25 3.39 1.21
C LEU A 103 -9.37 3.41 2.26
N ALA A 104 -9.61 2.29 2.97
CA ALA A 104 -10.57 2.24 4.06
C ALA A 104 -10.22 3.22 5.20
N ILE A 105 -8.93 3.27 5.60
CA ILE A 105 -8.44 4.23 6.59
C ILE A 105 -8.68 5.66 6.12
N ARG A 106 -8.39 5.97 4.85
CA ARG A 106 -8.62 7.29 4.25
C ARG A 106 -10.11 7.67 4.29
N SER A 107 -10.99 6.76 3.87
CA SER A 107 -12.45 6.98 3.89
C SER A 107 -12.97 7.26 5.30
N TYR A 108 -12.46 6.56 6.33
CA TYR A 108 -12.84 6.85 7.71
C TYR A 108 -12.33 8.22 8.18
N LEU A 109 -11.06 8.54 7.94
CA LEU A 109 -10.47 9.83 8.29
C LEU A 109 -11.18 11.01 7.61
N GLN A 110 -11.74 10.80 6.42
CA GLN A 110 -12.53 11.79 5.67
C GLN A 110 -14.00 11.86 6.11
N GLY A 111 -14.45 10.97 7.01
CA GLY A 111 -15.83 10.93 7.49
C GLY A 111 -16.82 10.30 6.51
N GLU A 112 -16.34 9.55 5.51
CA GLU A 112 -17.16 8.90 4.48
C GLU A 112 -17.88 7.64 5.02
N ILE A 113 -17.33 7.00 6.03
CA ILE A 113 -17.90 5.81 6.68
C ILE A 113 -18.04 6.04 8.19
N THR A 114 -19.10 5.46 8.77
CA THR A 114 -19.39 5.48 10.21
C THR A 114 -19.04 4.13 10.81
N VAL A 115 -18.31 4.13 11.94
CA VAL A 115 -17.82 2.93 12.63
C VAL A 115 -18.14 3.04 14.11
N PHE A 116 -18.70 1.98 14.71
CA PHE A 116 -19.26 2.03 16.07
C PHE A 116 -20.22 3.21 16.33
N GLY A 117 -20.95 3.62 15.29
CA GLY A 117 -21.92 4.72 15.38
C GLY A 117 -21.33 6.13 15.31
N ALA A 118 -20.03 6.30 15.07
CA ALA A 118 -19.39 7.60 14.93
C ALA A 118 -18.53 7.71 13.66
N ARG A 119 -18.42 8.92 13.10
CA ARG A 119 -17.40 9.31 12.12
C ARG A 119 -16.14 9.78 12.85
N PHE A 120 -15.00 9.80 12.16
CA PHE A 120 -13.73 10.22 12.76
C PHE A 120 -13.78 11.63 13.39
N GLN A 121 -14.52 12.56 12.79
CA GLN A 121 -14.66 13.94 13.29
C GLN A 121 -15.54 14.05 14.54
N GLU A 122 -16.36 13.04 14.82
CA GLU A 122 -17.29 12.99 15.95
C GLU A 122 -16.64 12.35 17.19
N LEU A 123 -15.45 11.76 17.03
CA LEU A 123 -14.71 11.12 18.11
C LEU A 123 -14.19 12.12 19.14
N THR A 124 -14.10 11.67 20.38
CA THR A 124 -13.32 12.38 21.40
C THR A 124 -11.85 12.45 21.02
N GLU A 125 -11.13 13.45 21.51
CA GLU A 125 -9.68 13.57 21.29
C GLU A 125 -8.92 12.29 21.69
N ARG A 126 -9.35 11.66 22.79
CA ARG A 126 -8.79 10.38 23.25
C ARG A 126 -8.98 9.27 22.22
N ASP A 127 -10.17 9.14 21.65
CA ASP A 127 -10.47 8.08 20.67
C ASP A 127 -9.80 8.35 19.33
N ARG A 128 -9.65 9.63 18.93
CA ARG A 128 -8.86 10.02 17.75
C ARG A 128 -7.41 9.60 17.91
N ARG A 129 -6.78 9.92 19.05
CA ARG A 129 -5.41 9.49 19.36
C ARG A 129 -5.28 7.97 19.33
N ARG A 130 -6.17 7.26 20.00
CA ARG A 130 -6.19 5.78 19.97
C ARG A 130 -6.22 5.23 18.54
N PHE A 131 -7.01 5.82 17.65
CA PHE A 131 -7.05 5.41 16.25
C PHE A 131 -5.75 5.75 15.51
N LEU A 132 -5.21 6.95 15.72
CA LEU A 132 -3.96 7.42 15.08
C LEU A 132 -2.72 6.66 15.57
N ASP A 133 -2.76 6.09 16.77
CA ASP A 133 -1.73 5.22 17.34
C ASP A 133 -1.73 3.80 16.71
N THR A 134 -2.70 3.49 15.83
CA THR A 134 -2.71 2.21 15.10
C THR A 134 -1.39 2.03 14.36
N LEU A 135 -0.69 0.95 14.68
CA LEU A 135 0.59 0.62 14.05
C LEU A 135 0.36 0.07 12.65
N LEU A 136 1.14 0.56 11.69
CA LEU A 136 1.15 0.12 10.31
C LEU A 136 2.47 -0.61 10.01
N PRO A 137 2.51 -1.95 10.12
CA PRO A 137 3.70 -2.71 9.78
C PRO A 137 4.01 -2.51 8.29
N THR A 138 5.14 -1.91 7.96
CA THR A 138 5.53 -1.63 6.58
C THR A 138 6.83 -2.36 6.26
N ALA A 139 6.77 -3.21 5.24
CA ALA A 139 7.95 -3.80 4.62
C ALA A 139 8.36 -2.96 3.41
N ARG A 140 9.67 -2.75 3.26
CA ARG A 140 10.26 -2.09 2.09
C ARG A 140 10.95 -3.12 1.20
N LEU A 141 10.74 -3.02 -0.10
CA LEU A 141 11.40 -3.81 -1.12
C LEU A 141 12.38 -2.92 -1.88
N ASN A 142 13.67 -3.20 -1.83
CA ASN A 142 14.61 -2.53 -2.74
C ASN A 142 14.25 -2.90 -4.20
N ALA A 143 13.96 -1.90 -5.02
CA ALA A 143 13.53 -2.05 -6.40
C ALA A 143 14.57 -1.56 -7.42
N ASP A 144 15.80 -1.21 -7.01
CA ASP A 144 16.82 -0.63 -7.90
C ASP A 144 17.23 -1.56 -9.04
N GLN A 145 17.14 -2.87 -8.82
CA GLN A 145 17.49 -3.89 -9.80
C GLN A 145 16.27 -4.68 -10.31
N LEU A 146 15.06 -4.23 -9.97
CA LEU A 146 13.83 -4.91 -10.35
C LEU A 146 13.20 -4.27 -11.59
N SER A 147 12.71 -5.11 -12.50
CA SER A 147 11.87 -4.66 -13.60
C SER A 147 10.41 -4.55 -13.16
N GLU A 148 9.62 -3.73 -13.86
CA GLU A 148 8.19 -3.60 -13.60
C GLU A 148 7.46 -4.96 -13.72
N ALA A 149 7.87 -5.82 -14.65
CA ALA A 149 7.32 -7.16 -14.81
C ALA A 149 7.47 -8.02 -13.54
N VAL A 150 8.60 -7.90 -12.83
CA VAL A 150 8.83 -8.60 -11.56
C VAL A 150 7.93 -8.03 -10.46
N LEU A 151 7.73 -6.72 -10.42
CA LEU A 151 6.82 -6.08 -9.45
C LEU A 151 5.36 -6.49 -9.67
N ILE A 152 4.94 -6.63 -10.93
CA ILE A 152 3.62 -7.15 -11.31
C ILE A 152 3.45 -8.60 -10.85
N ASP A 153 4.42 -9.47 -11.11
CA ASP A 153 4.37 -10.88 -10.66
C ASP A 153 4.32 -10.97 -9.13
N LEU A 154 5.13 -10.17 -8.44
CA LEU A 154 5.12 -10.10 -6.98
C LEU A 154 3.74 -9.65 -6.44
N TYR A 155 3.17 -8.60 -7.02
CA TYR A 155 1.83 -8.13 -6.69
C TYR A 155 0.78 -9.23 -6.86
N VAL A 156 0.81 -9.93 -7.99
CA VAL A 156 -0.11 -11.03 -8.28
C VAL A 156 0.00 -12.12 -7.21
N ARG A 157 1.23 -12.53 -6.85
CA ARG A 157 1.46 -13.56 -5.82
C ARG A 157 0.96 -13.14 -4.44
N LEU A 158 1.16 -11.89 -4.07
CA LEU A 158 0.70 -11.35 -2.77
C LEU A 158 -0.82 -11.32 -2.67
N ASN A 159 -1.50 -11.11 -3.79
CA ASN A 159 -2.96 -10.99 -3.84
C ASN A 159 -3.69 -12.29 -4.26
N TYR A 160 -2.95 -13.36 -4.59
CA TYR A 160 -3.49 -14.64 -5.06
C TYR A 160 -4.41 -15.34 -4.04
N GLY A 161 -4.22 -15.10 -2.74
CA GLY A 161 -5.06 -15.65 -1.67
C GLY A 161 -6.29 -14.81 -1.30
N GLY A 162 -6.48 -13.63 -1.90
CA GLY A 162 -7.57 -12.70 -1.61
C GLY A 162 -8.76 -12.82 -2.60
N THR A 163 -9.68 -11.85 -2.59
CA THR A 163 -10.75 -11.76 -3.61
C THR A 163 -10.15 -11.85 -5.02
N ALA A 164 -10.64 -12.80 -5.81
CA ALA A 164 -10.09 -13.15 -7.12
C ALA A 164 -10.01 -11.94 -8.06
N HIS A 165 -8.88 -11.81 -8.73
CA HIS A 165 -8.68 -10.86 -9.83
C HIS A 165 -9.43 -11.35 -11.09
N THR A 166 -9.83 -10.42 -11.94
CA THR A 166 -10.44 -10.76 -13.24
C THR A 166 -9.36 -11.13 -14.26
N ALA A 167 -9.74 -11.83 -15.33
CA ALA A 167 -8.79 -12.26 -16.39
C ALA A 167 -8.08 -11.07 -17.09
N ALA A 168 -8.75 -9.92 -17.21
CA ALA A 168 -8.13 -8.70 -17.76
C ALA A 168 -7.03 -8.12 -16.84
N GLN A 169 -7.02 -8.50 -15.56
CA GLN A 169 -6.02 -8.10 -14.57
C GLN A 169 -4.85 -9.10 -14.50
N HIS A 170 -4.83 -10.12 -15.37
CA HIS A 170 -3.81 -11.16 -15.46
C HIS A 170 -3.29 -11.37 -16.90
N PRO A 171 -2.57 -10.41 -17.50
CA PRO A 171 -2.04 -10.59 -18.85
C PRO A 171 -0.87 -11.60 -18.95
N PHE A 172 -0.23 -11.97 -17.84
CA PHE A 172 0.94 -12.85 -17.86
C PHE A 172 0.77 -14.02 -16.89
N MET A 173 0.39 -15.20 -17.42
CA MET A 173 0.56 -16.45 -16.68
C MET A 173 2.05 -16.79 -16.60
N VAL A 174 2.44 -17.23 -15.41
CA VAL A 174 3.80 -17.57 -14.97
C VAL A 174 4.42 -18.64 -15.88
N ALA A 175 5.21 -18.20 -16.87
CA ALA A 175 6.11 -19.07 -17.63
C ALA A 175 7.32 -18.26 -18.15
N LYS A 176 8.14 -17.74 -17.23
CA LYS A 176 9.60 -17.52 -17.35
C LYS A 176 10.11 -16.61 -16.24
N LEU A 177 10.39 -17.17 -15.07
CA LEU A 177 11.22 -16.49 -14.05
C LEU A 177 12.22 -17.45 -13.38
N ILE A 178 12.59 -18.53 -14.09
CA ILE A 178 13.81 -19.27 -13.82
C ILE A 178 14.44 -19.43 -15.20
N GLY A 179 15.63 -18.85 -15.40
CA GLY A 179 16.31 -18.92 -16.68
C GLY A 179 16.52 -20.37 -17.08
N ASP A 180 16.11 -20.69 -18.31
CA ASP A 180 16.61 -21.86 -19.01
C ASP A 180 18.12 -21.61 -19.22
N ASN A 181 18.94 -22.09 -18.28
CA ASN A 181 20.34 -22.38 -18.58
C ASN A 181 20.36 -23.69 -19.36
N GLU A 182 20.02 -23.62 -20.65
CA GLU A 182 20.46 -24.63 -21.60
C GLU A 182 21.78 -24.18 -22.23
N THR A 183 22.59 -25.20 -22.48
CA THR A 183 24.05 -25.18 -22.69
C THR A 183 24.42 -24.71 -24.09
#